data_AF-A0A4P5X0F4-F1
#
_entry.id   AF-A0A4P5X0F4-F1
#
_cell.length_a   1.000
_cell.length_b   1.000
_cell.length_c   1.000
_cell.angle_alpha   90.00
_cell.angle_beta   90.00
_cell.angle_gamma   90.00
#
_symmetry.space_group_name_H-M   'P 1'
#
loop_
_entity.id
_entity.type
_entity.pdbx_description
1 polymer ?
#
loop_
_entity_poly.entity_id
_entity_poly.type
_entity_poly.pdbx_seq_one_letter_code
_entity_poly.pdbx_strand_id
1 'polypeptide(L)'
;MYRAYNLAPATKPPWTDAQLLKDGTALFDEQQRAAKAALSIHLGPESRVSGTLMQQEWFPTIDAHIFLSHSHKNVDDVKMLAAWLKREFNIIAFIDSAAWGHAKDLLAAIDRHHCYDKTNNVYDYHARNGTTSHVHAMLTAALTTMIDRTECLFFINTPESLSAESAAHFGKGSGTHSPWIYLELSIASTVRQMAKEKHREMAKTASASDRRTIAERFNPAYDVTPHVARLTQLPPDLLSAWQAQHKLAEERSILSAGAHEALDLLYRLTDRRD
;
A
#
# COMPACT_ATOMS: atom_id res chain seq x y z
N MET A 1 11.16 -1.44 0.38
CA MET A 1 11.46 -1.55 1.83
C MET A 1 12.74 -2.35 2.08
N TYR A 2 13.54 -2.03 3.11
CA TYR A 2 14.73 -2.80 3.53
C TYR A 2 14.36 -3.92 4.51
N ARG A 3 13.64 -3.61 5.60
CA ARG A 3 13.29 -4.61 6.63
C ARG A 3 12.00 -4.28 7.40
N ALA A 4 11.24 -5.31 7.75
CA ALA A 4 10.13 -5.23 8.70
C ALA A 4 10.52 -5.78 10.07
N TYR A 5 10.05 -5.14 11.14
CA TYR A 5 10.32 -5.50 12.53
C TYR A 5 9.01 -5.78 13.26
N ASN A 6 9.02 -6.84 14.07
CA ASN A 6 7.93 -7.19 14.97
C ASN A 6 8.23 -6.61 16.36
N LEU A 7 7.54 -5.53 16.72
CA LEU A 7 7.69 -4.86 18.00
C LEU A 7 6.69 -5.47 19.00
N ALA A 8 7.18 -6.35 19.87
CA ALA A 8 6.39 -6.93 20.94
C ALA A 8 5.90 -5.85 21.92
N PRO A 9 4.76 -6.08 22.61
CA PRO A 9 4.28 -5.13 23.60
C PRO A 9 5.28 -5.10 24.76
N ALA A 10 5.94 -3.96 24.95
CA ALA A 10 6.84 -3.77 26.08
C ALA A 10 6.02 -3.54 27.35
N THR A 11 6.36 -4.23 28.44
CA THR A 11 5.76 -3.98 29.76
C THR A 11 6.06 -2.59 30.29
N LYS A 12 7.19 -2.01 29.88
CA LYS A 12 7.58 -0.60 30.10
C LYS A 12 8.38 -0.11 28.88
N PRO A 13 7.72 0.47 27.85
CA PRO A 13 8.45 1.03 26.73
C PRO A 13 9.29 2.24 27.18
N PRO A 14 10.36 2.62 26.45
CA PRO A 14 11.11 3.84 26.75
C PRO A 14 10.33 5.14 26.43
N TRP A 15 9.14 5.06 25.84
CA TRP A 15 8.31 6.19 25.41
C TRP A 15 7.04 6.41 26.26
N THR A 16 7.17 6.48 27.58
CA THR A 16 6.01 6.60 28.51
C THR A 16 5.71 8.02 29.01
N ASP A 17 6.43 9.04 28.55
CA ASP A 17 6.31 10.41 29.05
C ASP A 17 5.08 11.11 28.43
N ALA A 18 4.31 11.83 29.25
CA ALA A 18 3.17 12.64 28.81
C ALA A 18 3.57 13.71 27.76
N GLN A 19 4.80 14.20 27.80
CA GLN A 19 5.31 15.12 26.78
C GLN A 19 5.39 14.44 25.40
N LEU A 20 5.76 13.16 25.34
CA LEU A 20 5.79 12.40 24.08
C LEU A 20 4.38 12.20 23.50
N LEU A 21 3.36 12.07 24.34
CA LEU A 21 1.98 11.96 23.85
C LEU A 21 1.52 13.28 23.21
N LYS A 22 1.87 14.41 23.81
CA LYS A 22 1.58 15.73 23.26
C LYS A 22 2.30 15.97 21.94
N ASP A 23 3.60 15.69 21.89
CA ASP A 23 4.42 15.85 20.69
C ASP A 23 3.97 14.89 19.59
N GLY A 24 3.64 13.65 19.96
CA GLY A 24 3.13 12.62 19.06
C GLY A 24 1.78 12.96 18.48
N THR A 25 0.89 13.56 19.27
CA THR A 25 -0.39 14.09 18.80
C THR A 25 -0.17 15.22 17.80
N ALA A 26 0.76 16.13 18.05
CA ALA A 26 1.07 17.20 17.11
C ALA A 26 1.61 16.66 15.77
N LEU A 27 2.49 15.66 15.79
CA LEU A 27 3.00 14.98 14.59
C LEU A 27 1.87 14.25 13.83
N PHE A 28 0.98 13.58 14.55
CA PHE A 28 -0.18 12.89 13.98
C PHE A 28 -1.11 13.89 13.29
N ASP A 29 -1.43 15.00 13.95
CA ASP A 29 -2.27 16.06 13.41
C ASP A 29 -1.62 16.79 12.23
N GLU A 30 -0.29 16.89 12.20
CA GLU A 30 0.45 17.39 11.04
C GLU A 30 0.29 16.46 9.83
N GLN A 31 0.47 15.14 9.99
CA GLN A 31 0.22 14.18 8.91
C GLN A 31 -1.23 14.21 8.45
N GLN A 32 -2.19 14.30 9.38
CA GLN A 32 -3.60 14.41 9.04
C GLN A 32 -3.90 15.71 8.29
N ARG A 33 -3.31 16.85 8.69
CA ARG A 33 -3.46 18.13 7.97
C ARG A 33 -2.82 18.10 6.60
N ALA A 34 -1.64 17.50 6.45
CA ALA A 34 -0.99 17.32 5.16
C ALA A 34 -1.86 16.47 4.22
N ALA A 35 -2.45 15.39 4.74
CA ALA A 35 -3.41 14.57 4.01
C ALA A 35 -4.68 15.37 3.65
N LYS A 36 -5.30 16.06 4.61
CA LYS A 36 -6.52 16.85 4.39
C LYS A 36 -6.32 18.01 3.41
N ALA A 37 -5.18 18.68 3.42
CA ALA A 37 -4.86 19.76 2.49
C ALA A 37 -4.77 19.25 1.04
N ALA A 38 -4.55 17.96 0.82
CA ALA A 38 -4.59 17.33 -0.49
C ALA A 38 -6.02 16.97 -0.96
N LEU A 39 -7.02 16.95 -0.06
CA LEU A 39 -8.40 16.48 -0.33
C LEU A 39 -9.32 17.45 -1.09
N SER A 40 -8.84 18.59 -1.55
CA SER A 40 -9.70 19.58 -2.20
C SER A 40 -9.81 19.32 -3.70
N ILE A 41 -10.74 18.46 -4.17
CA ILE A 41 -11.30 18.51 -5.55
C ILE A 41 -12.55 17.58 -5.71
N HIS A 42 -13.68 18.23 -5.96
CA HIS A 42 -14.80 17.92 -6.88
C HIS A 42 -15.52 16.55 -6.86
N LEU A 43 -16.78 16.56 -6.41
CA LEU A 43 -17.83 15.58 -6.72
C LEU A 43 -19.04 16.29 -7.34
N GLY A 44 -18.95 16.70 -8.61
CA GLY A 44 -20.09 17.24 -9.37
C GLY A 44 -20.68 16.25 -10.39
N PRO A 45 -21.61 16.69 -11.26
CA PRO A 45 -22.59 15.82 -11.92
C PRO A 45 -22.15 14.96 -13.14
N GLU A 46 -21.15 15.26 -13.98
CA GLU A 46 -21.00 14.57 -15.31
C GLU A 46 -19.55 14.37 -15.88
N SER A 47 -19.16 13.09 -16.16
CA SER A 47 -18.10 12.52 -17.08
C SER A 47 -16.56 12.38 -16.79
N ARG A 48 -16.10 11.11 -16.66
CA ARG A 48 -14.80 10.47 -16.28
C ARG A 48 -13.87 11.05 -15.18
N VAL A 49 -13.91 10.49 -13.95
CA VAL A 49 -12.90 10.67 -12.88
C VAL A 49 -11.53 10.02 -13.23
N SER A 50 -10.40 10.65 -12.86
CA SER A 50 -9.07 10.01 -12.89
C SER A 50 -8.76 9.44 -11.51
N GLY A 51 -8.62 8.12 -11.46
CA GLY A 51 -8.29 7.38 -10.24
C GLY A 51 -6.90 7.70 -9.73
N THR A 52 -5.96 8.02 -10.63
CA THR A 52 -4.60 8.42 -10.24
C THR A 52 -4.61 9.70 -9.41
N LEU A 53 -5.33 10.72 -9.86
CA LEU A 53 -5.40 12.00 -9.15
C LEU A 53 -6.21 11.86 -7.86
N MET A 54 -7.34 11.15 -7.89
CA MET A 54 -8.10 10.83 -6.68
C MET A 54 -7.23 10.09 -5.66
N GLN A 55 -6.42 9.11 -6.07
CA GLN A 55 -5.48 8.44 -5.17
C GLN A 55 -4.42 9.41 -4.63
N GLN A 56 -3.86 10.30 -5.45
CA GLN A 56 -2.86 11.28 -5.00
C GLN A 56 -3.43 12.30 -4.01
N GLU A 57 -4.68 12.70 -4.18
CA GLU A 57 -5.39 13.65 -3.32
C GLU A 57 -5.83 13.00 -1.99
N TRP A 58 -6.42 11.81 -2.07
CA TRP A 58 -6.98 11.11 -0.90
C TRP A 58 -5.97 10.28 -0.13
N PHE A 59 -4.93 9.81 -0.82
CA PHE A 59 -3.88 9.00 -0.25
C PHE A 59 -2.50 9.54 -0.66
N PRO A 60 -2.17 10.80 -0.28
CA PRO A 60 -0.93 11.41 -0.69
C PRO A 60 0.25 10.65 -0.11
N THR A 61 1.34 10.64 -0.88
CA THR A 61 2.62 10.13 -0.40
C THR A 61 3.20 11.12 0.60
N ILE A 62 3.62 10.63 1.76
CA ILE A 62 4.29 11.43 2.80
C ILE A 62 5.76 11.01 2.83
N ASP A 63 6.67 11.98 2.97
CA ASP A 63 8.08 11.65 3.18
C ASP A 63 8.30 11.14 4.60
N ALA A 64 8.71 9.88 4.72
CA ALA A 64 8.88 9.20 5.99
C ALA A 64 9.94 8.10 5.88
N HIS A 65 10.62 7.85 6.99
CA HIS A 65 11.68 6.86 7.07
C HIS A 65 11.13 5.48 7.48
N ILE A 66 10.13 5.45 8.35
CA ILE A 66 9.55 4.23 8.92
C ILE A 66 8.04 4.22 8.73
N PHE A 67 7.47 3.07 8.37
CA PHE A 67 6.04 2.81 8.41
C PHE A 67 5.65 2.17 9.75
N LEU A 68 4.64 2.71 10.46
CA LEU A 68 4.12 2.12 11.71
C LEU A 68 2.79 1.42 11.47
N SER A 69 2.81 0.09 11.46
CA SER A 69 1.61 -0.76 11.36
C SER A 69 1.07 -1.07 12.76
N HIS A 70 -0.21 -0.79 13.02
CA HIS A 70 -0.81 -0.88 14.34
C HIS A 70 -2.32 -1.10 14.33
N SER A 71 -2.86 -1.60 15.45
CA SER A 71 -4.29 -1.53 15.71
C SER A 71 -4.73 -0.11 16.05
N HIS A 72 -5.91 0.29 15.57
CA HIS A 72 -6.49 1.61 15.87
C HIS A 72 -6.65 1.86 17.37
N LYS A 73 -6.75 0.79 18.17
CA LYS A 73 -6.84 0.86 19.64
C LYS A 73 -5.52 1.24 20.32
N ASN A 74 -4.39 1.20 19.61
CA ASN A 74 -3.07 1.55 20.12
C ASN A 74 -2.56 2.91 19.63
N VAL A 75 -3.46 3.78 19.16
CA VAL A 75 -3.07 5.05 18.53
C VAL A 75 -2.21 5.94 19.43
N ASP A 76 -2.47 5.99 20.74
CA ASP A 76 -1.71 6.84 21.66
C ASP A 76 -0.29 6.31 21.91
N ASP A 77 -0.11 4.99 22.03
CA ASP A 77 1.21 4.37 22.11
C ASP A 77 2.03 4.62 20.84
N VAL A 78 1.37 4.56 19.68
CA VAL A 78 2.00 4.79 18.37
C VAL A 78 2.39 6.25 18.19
N LYS A 79 1.57 7.19 18.66
CA LYS A 79 1.92 8.62 18.72
C LYS A 79 3.16 8.85 19.58
N MET A 80 3.20 8.28 20.78
CA MET A 80 4.36 8.39 21.68
C MET A 80 5.62 7.78 21.06
N LEU A 81 5.50 6.62 20.40
CA LEU A 81 6.61 5.99 19.67
C LEU A 81 7.12 6.89 18.53
N ALA A 82 6.23 7.47 17.73
CA ALA A 82 6.60 8.38 16.65
C ALA A 82 7.33 9.64 17.18
N ALA A 83 6.84 10.23 18.27
CA ALA A 83 7.51 11.35 18.93
C ALA A 83 8.89 10.96 19.45
N TRP A 84 9.01 9.78 20.06
CA TRP A 84 10.28 9.28 20.57
C TRP A 84 11.29 9.03 19.45
N LEU A 85 10.88 8.39 18.36
CA LEU A 85 11.72 8.21 17.17
C LEU A 85 12.21 9.53 16.59
N LYS A 86 11.33 10.54 16.54
CA LYS A 86 11.68 11.88 16.07
C LYS A 86 12.64 12.58 17.02
N ARG A 87 12.41 12.51 18.33
CA ARG A 87 13.20 13.20 19.35
C ARG A 87 14.60 12.62 19.49
N GLU A 88 14.71 11.30 19.58
CA GLU A 88 15.99 10.64 19.85
C GLU A 88 16.85 10.46 18.59
N PHE A 89 16.22 10.29 17.42
CA PHE A 89 16.92 9.91 16.18
C PHE A 89 16.62 10.80 14.98
N ASN A 90 15.76 11.82 15.13
CA ASN A 90 15.25 12.62 14.01
C ASN A 90 14.52 11.78 12.93
N ILE A 91 14.03 10.60 13.30
CA ILE A 91 13.33 9.68 12.40
C ILE A 91 11.86 10.11 12.28
N ILE A 92 11.41 10.36 11.06
CA ILE A 92 10.01 10.62 10.73
C ILE A 92 9.32 9.28 10.47
N ALA A 93 8.25 9.01 11.23
CA ALA A 93 7.45 7.80 11.12
C ALA A 93 6.08 8.11 10.48
N PHE A 94 5.69 7.34 9.47
CA PHE A 94 4.37 7.39 8.85
C PHE A 94 3.38 6.55 9.63
N ILE A 95 2.21 7.14 9.94
CA ILE A 95 1.12 6.47 10.65
C ILE A 95 -0.09 6.48 9.69
N ASP A 96 -0.43 5.31 9.18
CA ASP A 96 -1.50 5.13 8.18
C ASP A 96 -2.85 5.64 8.68
N SER A 97 -3.19 5.37 9.95
CA SER A 97 -4.44 5.84 10.57
C SER A 97 -4.52 7.37 10.70
N ALA A 98 -3.38 8.06 10.74
CA ALA A 98 -3.30 9.52 10.72
C ALA A 98 -3.55 10.09 9.33
N ALA A 99 -2.90 9.51 8.32
CA ALA A 99 -2.95 9.99 6.97
C ALA A 99 -4.27 9.61 6.26
N TRP A 100 -4.79 8.40 6.51
CA TRP A 100 -5.80 7.77 5.66
C TRP A 100 -7.01 7.23 6.43
N GLY A 101 -7.18 7.58 7.71
CA GLY A 101 -8.40 7.28 8.50
C GLY A 101 -9.71 7.78 7.86
N HIS A 102 -9.60 8.67 6.88
CA HIS A 102 -10.71 9.22 6.09
C HIS A 102 -11.16 8.35 4.91
N ALA A 103 -10.56 7.17 4.69
CA ALA A 103 -10.98 6.27 3.60
C ALA A 103 -12.46 5.86 3.71
N LYS A 104 -12.99 5.73 4.93
CA LYS A 104 -14.42 5.48 5.18
C LYS A 104 -15.27 6.69 4.80
N ASP A 105 -14.79 7.90 5.09
CA ASP A 105 -15.47 9.15 4.74
C ASP A 105 -15.51 9.33 3.21
N LEU A 106 -14.41 9.02 2.51
CA LEU A 106 -14.33 8.98 1.05
C LEU A 106 -15.38 8.03 0.47
N LEU A 107 -15.38 6.78 0.96
CA LEU A 107 -16.31 5.77 0.47
C LEU A 107 -17.76 6.20 0.72
N ALA A 108 -18.07 6.72 1.91
CA ALA A 108 -19.40 7.22 2.23
C ALA A 108 -19.82 8.42 1.35
N ALA A 109 -18.89 9.31 1.02
CA ALA A 109 -19.15 10.44 0.13
C ALA A 109 -19.45 9.98 -1.30
N ILE A 110 -18.63 9.05 -1.84
CA ILE A 110 -18.83 8.46 -3.17
C ILE A 110 -20.15 7.67 -3.20
N ASP A 111 -20.40 6.82 -2.20
CA ASP A 111 -21.61 5.99 -2.11
C ASP A 111 -22.87 6.88 -2.05
N ARG A 112 -22.85 7.95 -1.25
CA ARG A 112 -23.99 8.88 -1.13
C ARG A 112 -24.28 9.59 -2.45
N HIS A 113 -23.27 9.84 -3.26
CA HIS A 113 -23.43 10.52 -4.53
C HIS A 113 -23.84 9.57 -5.66
N HIS A 114 -23.23 8.39 -5.74
CA HIS A 114 -23.34 7.50 -6.90
C HIS A 114 -24.20 6.25 -6.68
N CYS A 115 -24.37 5.81 -5.44
CA CYS A 115 -25.04 4.55 -5.11
C CYS A 115 -26.38 4.77 -4.39
N TYR A 116 -26.67 5.99 -3.91
CA TYR A 116 -27.87 6.28 -3.14
C TYR A 116 -29.05 6.68 -4.03
N ASP A 117 -30.11 5.88 -4.02
CA ASP A 117 -31.40 6.22 -4.61
C ASP A 117 -32.21 7.09 -3.64
N LYS A 118 -32.29 8.38 -3.95
CA LYS A 118 -33.04 9.37 -3.16
C LYS A 118 -34.56 9.15 -3.19
N THR A 119 -35.08 8.40 -4.16
CA THR A 119 -36.53 8.14 -4.31
C THR A 119 -36.96 7.09 -3.29
N ASN A 120 -36.19 6.02 -3.17
CA ASN A 120 -36.50 4.88 -2.31
C ASN A 120 -35.71 4.90 -0.98
N ASN A 121 -34.83 5.88 -0.78
CA ASN A 121 -33.95 6.01 0.39
C ASN A 121 -33.06 4.78 0.66
N VAL A 122 -32.61 4.11 -0.39
CA VAL A 122 -31.78 2.89 -0.31
C VAL A 122 -30.50 3.05 -1.13
N TYR A 123 -29.49 2.25 -0.79
CA TYR A 123 -28.27 2.13 -1.61
C TYR A 123 -28.40 0.96 -2.58
N ASP A 124 -27.98 1.16 -3.83
CA ASP A 124 -27.79 0.08 -4.78
C ASP A 124 -26.56 -0.75 -4.39
N TYR A 125 -26.79 -2.03 -4.07
CA TYR A 125 -25.75 -2.95 -3.62
C TYR A 125 -24.66 -3.19 -4.67
N HIS A 126 -25.03 -3.30 -5.96
CA HIS A 126 -24.09 -3.57 -7.04
C HIS A 126 -23.22 -2.36 -7.36
N ALA A 127 -23.83 -1.16 -7.40
CA ALA A 127 -23.11 0.08 -7.56
C ALA A 127 -22.12 0.30 -6.41
N ARG A 128 -22.57 0.04 -5.16
CA ARG A 128 -21.73 0.16 -3.97
C ARG A 128 -20.55 -0.81 -3.97
N ASN A 129 -20.71 -2.02 -4.52
CA ASN A 129 -19.59 -2.94 -4.67
C ASN A 129 -18.51 -2.36 -5.59
N GLY A 130 -18.91 -1.70 -6.69
CA GLY A 130 -17.98 -1.02 -7.59
C GLY A 130 -17.21 0.11 -6.91
N THR A 131 -17.90 1.02 -6.21
CA THR A 131 -17.27 2.14 -5.47
C THR A 131 -16.33 1.64 -4.39
N THR A 132 -16.73 0.61 -3.65
CA THR A 132 -15.91 -0.04 -2.62
C THR A 132 -14.63 -0.63 -3.20
N SER A 133 -14.72 -1.37 -4.31
CA SER A 133 -13.56 -1.96 -4.97
C SER A 133 -12.55 -0.89 -5.39
N HIS A 134 -13.01 0.23 -5.95
CA HIS A 134 -12.12 1.33 -6.34
C HIS A 134 -11.44 1.98 -5.14
N VAL A 135 -12.18 2.34 -4.09
CA VAL A 135 -11.59 2.97 -2.89
C VAL A 135 -10.58 2.05 -2.21
N HIS A 136 -10.93 0.77 -2.04
CA HIS A 136 -10.00 -0.19 -1.43
C HIS A 136 -8.79 -0.50 -2.31
N ALA A 137 -8.93 -0.51 -3.64
CA ALA A 137 -7.79 -0.64 -4.56
C ALA A 137 -6.84 0.57 -4.44
N MET A 138 -7.37 1.80 -4.41
CA MET A 138 -6.57 3.02 -4.22
C MET A 138 -5.81 3.00 -2.89
N LEU A 139 -6.50 2.69 -1.79
CA LEU A 139 -5.88 2.61 -0.47
C LEU A 139 -4.82 1.49 -0.42
N THR A 140 -5.10 0.33 -1.02
CA THR A 140 -4.14 -0.78 -1.10
C THR A 140 -2.89 -0.39 -1.89
N ALA A 141 -3.06 0.27 -3.04
CA ALA A 141 -1.94 0.75 -3.85
C ALA A 141 -1.13 1.82 -3.11
N ALA A 142 -1.78 2.72 -2.38
CA ALA A 142 -1.12 3.74 -1.56
C ALA A 142 -0.35 3.13 -0.39
N LEU A 143 -0.94 2.20 0.36
CA LEU A 143 -0.28 1.42 1.42
C LEU A 143 0.97 0.71 0.89
N THR A 144 0.82 0.01 -0.24
CA THR A 144 1.94 -0.69 -0.89
C THR A 144 3.07 0.27 -1.25
N THR A 145 2.70 1.43 -1.80
CA THR A 145 3.66 2.47 -2.18
C THR A 145 4.38 3.03 -0.96
N MET A 146 3.66 3.36 0.11
CA MET A 146 4.28 3.88 1.35
C MET A 146 5.19 2.84 2.00
N ILE A 147 4.78 1.58 2.09
CA ILE A 147 5.62 0.51 2.62
C ILE A 147 6.90 0.35 1.77
N ASP A 148 6.78 0.33 0.44
CA ASP A 148 7.97 0.22 -0.44
C ASP A 148 8.92 1.42 -0.26
N ARG A 149 8.35 2.63 -0.10
CA ARG A 149 9.07 3.90 0.04
C ARG A 149 9.68 4.16 1.41
N THR A 150 9.20 3.54 2.48
CA THR A 150 9.86 3.61 3.80
C THR A 150 11.04 2.65 3.87
N GLU A 151 12.10 3.02 4.60
CA GLU A 151 13.28 2.15 4.76
C GLU A 151 12.89 0.93 5.59
N CYS A 152 12.10 1.13 6.65
CA CYS A 152 11.66 0.06 7.55
C CYS A 152 10.14 0.10 7.80
N LEU A 153 9.58 -1.04 8.17
CA LEU A 153 8.24 -1.15 8.78
C LEU A 153 8.37 -1.66 10.20
N PHE A 154 7.72 -1.01 11.17
CA PHE A 154 7.55 -1.52 12.53
C PHE A 154 6.10 -1.93 12.71
N PHE A 155 5.89 -3.20 13.02
CA PHE A 155 4.59 -3.75 13.40
C PHE A 155 4.45 -3.76 14.92
N ILE A 156 3.45 -3.04 15.44
CA ILE A 156 3.15 -2.96 16.88
C ILE A 156 2.28 -4.17 17.26
N ASN A 157 2.93 -5.23 17.72
CA ASN A 157 2.31 -6.52 17.97
C ASN A 157 1.67 -6.59 19.36
N THR A 158 0.50 -5.97 19.50
CA THR A 158 -0.31 -6.01 20.72
C THR A 158 -1.42 -7.07 20.61
N PRO A 159 -2.05 -7.46 21.73
CA PRO A 159 -3.28 -8.29 21.69
C PRO A 159 -4.42 -7.67 20.87
N GLU A 160 -4.41 -6.34 20.70
CA GLU A 160 -5.37 -5.61 19.87
C GLU A 160 -5.05 -5.66 18.37
N SER A 161 -3.81 -6.02 18.02
CA SER A 161 -3.34 -6.19 16.65
C SER A 161 -3.43 -7.65 16.23
N LEU A 162 -2.98 -8.56 17.10
CA LEU A 162 -3.10 -10.01 16.96
C LEU A 162 -3.85 -10.58 18.17
N SER A 163 -5.07 -11.07 17.98
CA SER A 163 -5.88 -11.60 19.10
C SER A 163 -5.81 -13.13 19.20
N ALA A 164 -5.93 -13.63 20.43
CA ALA A 164 -6.01 -15.06 20.69
C ALA A 164 -7.28 -15.67 20.09
N GLU A 165 -8.37 -14.90 20.00
CA GLU A 165 -9.64 -15.32 19.37
C GLU A 165 -9.43 -15.56 17.87
N SER A 166 -8.77 -14.63 17.18
CA SER A 166 -8.40 -14.81 15.78
C SER A 166 -7.50 -16.04 15.58
N ALA A 167 -6.54 -16.26 16.49
CA ALA A 167 -5.64 -17.40 16.44
C ALA A 167 -6.35 -18.74 16.70
N ALA A 168 -7.41 -18.76 17.50
CA ALA A 168 -8.16 -19.97 17.84
C ALA A 168 -8.77 -20.66 16.61
N HIS A 169 -9.09 -19.90 15.56
CA HIS A 169 -9.56 -20.44 14.28
C HIS A 169 -8.54 -21.34 13.57
N PHE A 170 -7.25 -21.23 13.91
CA PHE A 170 -6.16 -21.93 13.22
C PHE A 170 -5.40 -22.91 14.15
N GLY A 171 -5.82 -23.05 15.41
CA GLY A 171 -5.27 -24.00 16.40
C GLY A 171 -3.87 -23.65 16.94
N LYS A 172 -3.01 -22.98 16.16
CA LYS A 172 -1.71 -22.44 16.57
C LYS A 172 -1.37 -21.18 15.77
N GLY A 173 -0.59 -20.28 16.35
CA GLY A 173 -0.06 -19.09 15.67
C GLY A 173 -0.71 -17.79 16.14
N SER A 174 -0.76 -16.81 15.24
CA SER A 174 -1.36 -15.49 15.51
C SER A 174 -2.33 -15.14 14.39
N GLY A 175 -3.46 -14.53 14.74
CA GLY A 175 -4.46 -14.09 13.77
C GLY A 175 -4.84 -12.64 14.01
N THR A 176 -5.41 -11.98 12.99
CA THR A 176 -5.95 -10.63 13.09
C THR A 176 -7.33 -10.57 12.43
N HIS A 177 -8.25 -9.81 13.01
CA HIS A 177 -9.52 -9.44 12.37
C HIS A 177 -9.41 -8.16 11.54
N SER A 178 -8.29 -7.45 11.61
CA SER A 178 -8.08 -6.22 10.85
C SER A 178 -7.66 -6.55 9.41
N PRO A 179 -8.47 -6.20 8.39
CA PRO A 179 -8.07 -6.41 7.00
C PRO A 179 -6.83 -5.57 6.62
N TRP A 180 -6.63 -4.43 7.28
CA TRP A 180 -5.49 -3.54 7.03
C TRP A 180 -4.19 -4.10 7.61
N ILE A 181 -4.21 -4.61 8.85
CA ILE A 181 -3.02 -5.27 9.43
C ILE A 181 -2.63 -6.50 8.61
N TYR A 182 -3.63 -7.30 8.21
CA TYR A 182 -3.39 -8.44 7.32
C TYR A 182 -2.71 -7.99 6.01
N LEU A 183 -3.24 -6.95 5.37
CA LEU A 183 -2.69 -6.42 4.12
C LEU A 183 -1.26 -5.87 4.30
N GLU A 184 -1.01 -5.08 5.34
CA GLU A 184 0.30 -4.48 5.62
C GLU A 184 1.38 -5.54 5.87
N LEU A 185 1.07 -6.57 6.67
CA LEU A 185 1.98 -7.69 6.92
C LEU A 185 2.18 -8.55 5.66
N SER A 186 1.13 -8.74 4.86
CA SER A 186 1.22 -9.43 3.57
C SER A 186 2.11 -8.67 2.58
N ILE A 187 1.97 -7.35 2.49
CA ILE A 187 2.85 -6.50 1.68
C ILE A 187 4.28 -6.58 2.23
N ALA A 188 4.48 -6.41 3.54
CA ALA A 188 5.81 -6.39 4.16
C ALA A 188 6.59 -7.70 3.94
N SER A 189 5.89 -8.83 3.86
CA SER A 189 6.48 -10.16 3.63
C SER A 189 6.71 -10.49 2.16
N THR A 190 6.04 -9.81 1.22
CA THR A 190 6.09 -10.11 -0.23
C THR A 190 6.78 -9.04 -1.05
N VAL A 191 6.79 -7.78 -0.58
CA VAL A 191 7.47 -6.68 -1.25
C VAL A 191 8.96 -6.97 -1.28
N ARG A 192 9.58 -6.70 -2.43
CA ARG A 192 11.02 -6.90 -2.63
C ARG A 192 11.82 -6.23 -1.51
N GLN A 193 12.78 -6.95 -0.94
CA GLN A 193 13.76 -6.37 -0.05
C GLN A 193 14.82 -5.66 -0.88
N MET A 194 14.99 -4.36 -0.63
CA MET A 194 15.99 -3.53 -1.32
C MET A 194 17.13 -3.21 -0.37
N ALA A 195 18.37 -3.19 -0.88
CA ALA A 195 19.51 -2.70 -0.10
C ALA A 195 19.27 -1.25 0.36
N LYS A 196 19.73 -0.92 1.57
CA LYS A 196 19.51 0.39 2.21
C LYS A 196 20.06 1.55 1.37
N GLU A 197 21.16 1.33 0.65
CA GLU A 197 21.78 2.34 -0.22
C GLU A 197 20.84 2.72 -1.37
N LYS A 198 20.26 1.72 -2.04
CA LYS A 198 19.33 1.92 -3.16
C LYS A 198 18.03 2.60 -2.71
N HIS A 199 17.58 2.32 -1.50
CA HIS A 199 16.42 2.97 -0.91
C HIS A 199 16.65 4.48 -0.71
N ARG A 200 17.81 4.84 -0.14
CA ARG A 200 18.20 6.24 0.10
C ARG A 200 18.46 7.03 -1.18
N GLU A 201 18.86 6.38 -2.26
CA GLU A 201 18.97 7.01 -3.58
C GLU A 201 17.60 7.38 -4.16
N MET A 202 16.62 6.46 -4.07
CA MET A 202 15.25 6.71 -4.56
C MET A 202 14.57 7.88 -3.84
N ALA A 203 14.84 8.05 -2.55
CA ALA A 203 14.31 9.17 -1.77
C ALA A 203 14.75 10.54 -2.31
N LYS A 204 15.96 10.64 -2.89
CA LYS A 204 16.52 11.91 -3.40
C LYS A 204 15.89 12.39 -4.73
N THR A 205 15.27 11.48 -5.49
CA THR A 205 14.74 11.76 -6.83
C THR A 205 13.25 12.12 -6.88
N ALA A 206 12.54 12.05 -5.74
CA ALA A 206 11.10 12.32 -5.71
C ALA A 206 10.83 13.83 -5.55
N SER A 207 10.68 14.56 -6.65
CA SER A 207 10.18 15.94 -6.62
C SER A 207 9.30 16.24 -7.84
N ALA A 208 8.15 16.85 -7.55
CA ALA A 208 7.12 17.48 -8.40
C ALA A 208 5.79 16.72 -8.48
N SER A 209 4.72 17.33 -7.94
CA SER A 209 3.34 17.01 -8.27
C SER A 209 2.69 18.23 -8.95
N ASP A 210 2.34 18.06 -10.22
CA ASP A 210 1.50 18.99 -10.98
C ASP A 210 0.03 18.76 -10.61
N ARG A 211 -0.64 19.82 -10.15
CA ARG A 211 -2.10 19.81 -9.94
C ARG A 211 -2.81 19.89 -11.29
N ARG A 212 -3.60 18.87 -11.63
CA ARG A 212 -4.53 18.90 -12.77
C ARG A 212 -5.96 18.66 -12.28
N THR A 213 -6.88 19.43 -12.82
CA THR A 213 -8.32 19.36 -12.53
C THR A 213 -9.02 18.32 -13.41
N ILE A 214 -10.09 17.71 -12.89
CA ILE A 214 -10.79 16.57 -13.50
C ILE A 214 -12.31 16.81 -13.52
N ALA A 215 -13.00 16.24 -14.52
CA ALA A 215 -14.46 16.18 -14.69
C ALA A 215 -15.03 14.76 -14.39
N GLU A 216 -16.37 14.55 -14.33
CA GLU A 216 -17.08 13.73 -13.30
C GLU A 216 -17.65 12.31 -13.67
N ARG A 217 -18.73 11.72 -13.14
CA ARG A 217 -19.05 10.24 -13.14
C ARG A 217 -17.93 9.25 -12.69
N PHE A 218 -18.23 8.47 -11.64
CA PHE A 218 -17.31 7.51 -11.01
C PHE A 218 -17.02 6.27 -11.88
N ASN A 219 -16.03 6.41 -12.77
CA ASN A 219 -15.34 5.32 -13.44
C ASN A 219 -13.83 5.65 -13.47
N PRO A 220 -13.16 5.64 -12.30
CA PRO A 220 -11.81 6.13 -12.18
C PRO A 220 -10.85 5.27 -13.01
N ALA A 221 -10.19 5.90 -13.98
CA ALA A 221 -9.10 5.29 -14.74
C ALA A 221 -7.75 5.61 -14.07
N TYR A 222 -6.84 4.63 -14.04
CA TYR A 222 -5.51 4.79 -13.46
C TYR A 222 -4.46 4.82 -14.57
N ASP A 223 -3.53 5.77 -14.49
CA ASP A 223 -2.33 5.72 -15.31
C ASP A 223 -1.42 4.59 -14.83
N VAL A 224 -1.42 3.49 -15.59
CA VAL A 224 -0.56 2.32 -15.35
C VAL A 224 0.73 2.34 -16.17
N THR A 225 0.98 3.40 -16.95
CA THR A 225 2.16 3.51 -17.84
C THR A 225 3.47 3.27 -17.10
N PRO A 226 3.73 3.86 -15.91
CA PRO A 226 4.98 3.63 -15.18
C PRO A 226 5.14 2.17 -14.71
N HIS A 227 4.04 1.44 -14.51
CA HIS A 227 4.06 0.04 -14.13
C HIS A 227 4.31 -0.87 -15.33
N VAL A 228 3.64 -0.61 -16.45
CA VAL A 228 3.81 -1.35 -17.70
C VAL A 228 5.22 -1.18 -18.28
N ALA A 229 5.82 0.01 -18.16
CA ALA A 229 7.18 0.29 -18.61
C ALA A 229 8.25 -0.57 -17.91
N ARG A 230 7.92 -1.20 -16.77
CA ARG A 230 8.81 -2.08 -16.00
C ARG A 230 8.65 -3.56 -16.37
N LEU A 231 7.73 -3.89 -17.27
CA LEU A 231 7.48 -5.26 -17.72
C LEU A 231 8.33 -5.57 -18.96
N THR A 232 9.05 -6.68 -18.92
CA THR A 232 9.77 -7.20 -20.09
C THR A 232 8.77 -7.55 -21.19
N GLN A 233 8.98 -7.00 -22.39
CA GLN A 233 8.11 -7.27 -23.53
C GLN A 233 8.31 -8.71 -24.03
N LEU A 234 7.21 -9.44 -24.19
CA LEU A 234 7.21 -10.82 -24.66
C LEU A 234 6.39 -10.93 -25.95
N PRO A 235 6.99 -10.65 -27.12
CA PRO A 235 6.26 -10.63 -28.38
C PRO A 235 5.96 -12.06 -28.89
N PRO A 236 4.93 -12.24 -29.75
CA PRO A 236 4.49 -13.56 -30.21
C PRO A 236 5.53 -14.40 -30.96
N ASP A 237 6.47 -13.75 -31.66
CA ASP A 237 7.60 -14.42 -32.32
C ASP A 237 8.55 -15.06 -31.30
N LEU A 238 8.80 -14.38 -30.17
CA LEU A 238 9.62 -14.91 -29.08
C LEU A 238 8.93 -16.09 -28.40
N LEU A 239 7.61 -16.01 -28.19
CA LEU A 239 6.82 -17.15 -27.69
C LEU A 239 6.92 -18.38 -28.61
N SER A 240 6.87 -18.15 -29.93
CA SER A 240 7.00 -19.22 -30.92
C SER A 240 8.41 -19.84 -30.92
N ALA A 241 9.44 -18.99 -30.81
CA ALA A 241 10.83 -19.44 -30.69
C ALA A 241 11.08 -20.21 -29.38
N TRP A 242 10.50 -19.75 -28.27
CA TRP A 242 10.56 -20.43 -26.98
C TRP A 242 9.95 -21.83 -27.06
N GLN A 243 8.74 -21.95 -27.63
CA GLN A 243 8.07 -23.24 -27.84
C GLN A 243 8.91 -24.20 -28.70
N ALA A 244 9.46 -23.72 -29.81
CA ALA A 244 10.26 -24.53 -30.72
C ALA A 244 11.56 -25.02 -30.06
N GLN A 245 12.26 -24.14 -29.33
CA GLN A 245 13.50 -24.50 -28.65
C GLN A 245 13.28 -25.45 -27.47
N HIS A 246 12.14 -25.35 -26.77
CA HIS A 246 11.76 -26.30 -25.72
C HIS A 246 11.59 -27.71 -26.29
N LYS A 247 10.79 -27.85 -27.36
CA LYS A 247 10.57 -29.15 -28.02
C LYS A 247 11.86 -29.80 -28.48
N LEU A 248 12.75 -29.03 -29.11
CA LEU A 248 14.05 -29.52 -29.55
C LEU A 248 14.95 -29.97 -28.39
N ALA A 249 14.85 -29.31 -27.24
CA ALA A 249 15.62 -29.65 -26.06
C ALA A 249 15.09 -30.91 -25.35
N GLU A 250 13.78 -31.12 -25.35
CA GLU A 250 13.13 -32.36 -24.91
C GLU A 250 13.50 -33.54 -25.81
N GLU A 251 13.42 -33.38 -27.13
CA GLU A 251 13.75 -34.43 -28.11
C GLU A 251 15.21 -34.88 -28.01
N ARG A 252 16.12 -33.99 -27.61
CA ARG A 252 17.55 -34.28 -27.45
C ARG A 252 17.92 -34.78 -26.05
N SER A 253 16.94 -34.93 -25.15
CA SER A 253 17.17 -35.28 -23.74
C SER A 253 18.14 -34.33 -23.01
N ILE A 254 18.24 -33.06 -23.46
CA ILE A 254 19.19 -32.07 -22.92
C ILE A 254 18.61 -31.38 -21.68
N LEU A 255 17.28 -31.27 -21.60
CA LEU A 255 16.56 -30.75 -20.44
C LEU A 255 15.77 -31.90 -19.81
N SER A 256 15.74 -31.94 -18.47
CA SER A 256 14.64 -32.61 -17.80
C SER A 256 13.36 -31.84 -18.21
N ALA A 257 12.27 -32.52 -18.54
CA ALA A 257 11.02 -31.91 -19.02
C ALA A 257 10.27 -31.12 -17.91
N GLY A 258 11.03 -30.39 -17.10
CA GLY A 258 10.57 -29.59 -15.99
C GLY A 258 10.19 -28.18 -16.42
N ALA A 259 9.18 -27.64 -15.74
CA ALA A 259 8.71 -26.28 -15.99
C ALA A 259 9.79 -25.20 -15.73
N HIS A 260 10.79 -25.48 -14.88
CA HIS A 260 11.83 -24.51 -14.55
C HIS A 260 12.83 -24.35 -15.71
N GLU A 261 13.22 -25.45 -16.35
CA GLU A 261 14.11 -25.45 -17.50
C GLU A 261 13.50 -24.75 -18.71
N ALA A 262 12.18 -24.89 -18.89
CA ALA A 262 11.42 -24.12 -19.85
C ALA A 262 11.53 -22.62 -19.57
N LEU A 263 11.36 -22.20 -18.31
CA LEU A 263 11.50 -20.79 -17.93
C LEU A 263 12.93 -20.26 -18.11
N ASP A 264 13.96 -21.05 -17.81
CA ASP A 264 15.35 -20.67 -18.05
C ASP A 264 15.66 -20.46 -19.53
N LEU A 265 14.99 -21.22 -20.41
CA LEU A 265 15.05 -20.99 -21.85
C LEU A 265 14.35 -19.68 -22.24
N LEU A 266 13.20 -19.37 -21.65
CA LEU A 266 12.52 -18.09 -21.86
C LEU A 266 13.40 -16.91 -21.46
N TYR A 267 13.99 -16.95 -20.27
CA TYR A 267 14.87 -15.88 -19.76
C TYR A 267 16.07 -15.66 -20.67
N ARG A 268 16.70 -16.73 -21.16
CA ARG A 268 17.80 -16.61 -22.13
C ARG A 268 17.38 -15.96 -23.45
N LEU A 269 16.13 -16.14 -23.88
CA LEU A 269 15.63 -15.53 -25.10
C LEU A 269 15.29 -14.05 -24.91
N THR A 270 14.87 -13.67 -23.71
CA THR A 270 14.52 -12.27 -23.38
C THR A 270 15.74 -11.44 -22.98
N ASP A 271 16.73 -12.02 -22.29
CA ASP A 271 17.91 -11.30 -21.77
C ASP A 271 18.99 -11.03 -22.84
N ARG A 272 18.91 -11.69 -24.01
CA ARG A 272 19.90 -11.56 -25.10
C ARG A 272 19.69 -10.32 -25.99
N ARG A 273 18.74 -9.44 -25.69
CA ARG A 273 18.35 -8.30 -26.55
C ARG A 273 18.45 -6.91 -25.91
N ASP A 274 19.09 -6.78 -24.75
CA ASP A 274 19.54 -5.50 -24.19
C ASP A 274 20.98 -5.17 -24.62
#